data_AF-A0A0A1MPH5-F1
#
_entry.id   AF-A0A0A1MPH5-F1
#
_cell.length_a   1.000
_cell.length_b   1.000
_cell.length_c   1.000
_cell.angle_alpha   90.00
_cell.angle_beta   90.00
_cell.angle_gamma   90.00
#
_symmetry.space_group_name_H-M   'P 1'
#
loop_
_entity.id
_entity.type
_entity.pdbx_description
1 polymer ?
#
loop_
_entity_poly.entity_id
_entity_poly.type
_entity_poly.pdbx_seq_one_letter_code
_entity_poly.pdbx_strand_id
1 'polypeptide(L)'
;MKASDVRQMKSLALAYIGDAIYEVYVREQLLERGTIKPNQLHQAAIRYVSGKSQAKVILHWLEQDAFLTEEESRVVIRGRNAKSGSIPKNINVQTYRYSTAFEALIGYHYLLKNEQRLQELMTQAMDFLEEGSA
;
A
#
# COMPACT_ATOMS: atom_id res chain seq x y z
N MET A 1 -7.15 -14.94 13.03
CA MET A 1 -5.69 -15.08 13.25
C MET A 1 -5.34 -14.37 14.55
N LYS A 2 -4.41 -14.87 15.37
CA LYS A 2 -4.00 -14.13 16.58
C LYS A 2 -3.09 -12.96 16.17
N ALA A 3 -3.16 -11.85 16.90
CA ALA A 3 -2.33 -10.67 16.63
C ALA A 3 -0.82 -10.97 16.66
N SER A 4 -0.39 -11.89 17.55
CA SER A 4 0.99 -12.38 17.61
C SER A 4 1.47 -12.98 16.29
N ASP A 5 0.60 -13.76 15.63
CA ASP A 5 0.93 -14.50 14.42
C ASP A 5 1.10 -13.52 13.24
N VAL A 6 0.26 -12.49 13.20
CA VAL A 6 0.32 -11.43 12.18
C VAL A 6 1.62 -10.64 12.30
N ARG A 7 1.99 -10.24 13.52
CA ARG A 7 3.22 -9.49 13.79
C ARG A 7 4.48 -10.24 13.37
N GLN A 8 4.47 -11.57 13.46
CA GLN A 8 5.59 -12.43 13.08
C GLN A 8 5.58 -12.87 11.60
N MET A 9 4.49 -12.60 10.88
CA MET A 9 4.33 -13.02 9.49
C MET A 9 5.42 -12.42 8.58
N LYS A 10 5.89 -13.19 7.60
CA LYS A 10 6.87 -12.72 6.61
C LYS A 10 6.30 -11.53 5.83
N SER A 11 7.10 -10.49 5.60
CA SER A 11 6.63 -9.26 4.96
C SER A 11 6.06 -9.50 3.55
N LEU A 12 6.60 -10.46 2.80
CA LEU A 12 6.06 -10.80 1.47
C LEU A 12 4.65 -11.42 1.53
N ALA A 13 4.31 -12.13 2.61
CA ALA A 13 2.97 -12.65 2.79
C ALA A 13 1.98 -11.55 3.20
N LEU A 14 2.43 -10.58 4.00
CA LEU A 14 1.66 -9.36 4.28
C LEU A 14 1.45 -8.54 3.00
N ALA A 15 2.50 -8.34 2.21
CA ALA A 15 2.42 -7.62 0.94
C ALA A 15 1.46 -8.30 -0.04
N TYR A 16 1.51 -9.63 -0.15
CA TYR A 16 0.63 -10.41 -1.02
C TYR A 16 -0.87 -10.13 -0.76
N ILE A 17 -1.30 -10.09 0.50
CA ILE A 17 -2.70 -9.77 0.81
C ILE A 17 -2.96 -8.26 0.73
N GLY A 18 -1.99 -7.43 1.12
CA GLY A 18 -2.15 -5.98 1.12
C GLY A 18 -2.33 -5.39 -0.28
N ASP A 19 -1.65 -5.93 -1.29
CA ASP A 19 -1.83 -5.57 -2.70
C ASP A 19 -3.29 -5.78 -3.14
N ALA A 20 -3.85 -6.95 -2.85
CA ALA A 20 -5.24 -7.25 -3.18
C ALA A 20 -6.24 -6.34 -2.45
N ILE A 21 -6.01 -6.05 -1.17
CA ILE A 21 -6.88 -5.17 -0.39
C ILE A 21 -6.87 -3.73 -0.91
N TYR A 22 -5.68 -3.21 -1.25
CA TYR A 22 -5.57 -1.87 -1.79
C TYR A 22 -6.20 -1.77 -3.19
N GLU A 23 -6.02 -2.78 -4.04
CA GLU A 23 -6.65 -2.85 -5.37
C GLU A 23 -8.18 -2.81 -5.27
N VAL A 24 -8.78 -3.58 -4.36
CA VAL A 24 -10.23 -3.59 -4.14
C VAL A 24 -10.71 -2.21 -3.68
N TYR A 25 -10.07 -1.64 -2.67
CA TYR A 25 -10.44 -0.32 -2.15
C TYR A 25 -10.40 0.77 -3.24
N VAL A 26 -9.32 0.84 -4.03
CA VAL A 26 -9.20 1.82 -5.11
C VAL A 26 -10.31 1.63 -6.15
N ARG A 27 -10.61 0.39 -6.53
CA ARG A 27 -11.67 0.12 -7.51
C ARG A 27 -13.04 0.50 -6.98
N GLU A 28 -13.34 0.23 -5.72
CA GLU A 28 -14.59 0.64 -5.07
C GLU A 28 -14.72 2.17 -5.08
N GLN A 29 -13.67 2.89 -4.66
CA GLN A 29 -13.67 4.36 -4.67
C GLN A 29 -13.87 4.96 -6.08
N LEU A 30 -13.28 4.36 -7.11
CA LEU A 30 -13.46 4.82 -8.49
C LEU A 30 -14.87 4.56 -9.04
N LEU A 31 -15.49 3.46 -8.62
CA LEU A 31 -16.89 3.14 -8.96
C LEU A 31 -17.85 4.10 -8.27
N GLU A 32 -17.63 4.40 -6.98
CA GLU A 32 -18.42 5.37 -6.21
C GLU A 32 -18.36 6.78 -6.81
N ARG A 33 -17.21 7.17 -7.37
CA ARG A 33 -17.02 8.45 -8.08
C ARG A 33 -17.69 8.52 -9.46
N GLY A 34 -18.37 7.45 -9.91
CA GLY A 34 -19.16 7.45 -11.15
C GLY A 34 -18.36 7.21 -12.43
N THR A 35 -17.13 6.67 -12.36
CA THR A 35 -16.38 6.28 -13.57
C THR A 35 -16.94 4.95 -14.10
N ILE A 36 -17.70 4.97 -15.20
CA ILE A 36 -18.46 3.80 -15.66
C ILE A 36 -17.88 3.04 -16.86
N LYS A 37 -16.84 3.56 -17.53
CA LYS A 37 -16.22 2.85 -18.67
C LYS A 37 -15.05 1.98 -18.20
N PRO A 38 -15.03 0.65 -18.46
CA PRO A 38 -13.99 -0.26 -17.98
C PRO A 38 -12.55 0.20 -18.31
N ASN A 39 -12.31 0.68 -19.54
CA ASN A 39 -10.98 1.19 -19.92
C ASN A 39 -10.58 2.44 -19.12
N GLN A 40 -11.53 3.31 -18.79
CA GLN A 40 -11.25 4.51 -17.99
C GLN A 40 -11.00 4.14 -16.52
N LEU A 41 -11.76 3.18 -15.98
CA LEU A 41 -11.54 2.64 -14.64
C LEU A 41 -10.14 2.05 -14.49
N HIS A 42 -9.71 1.22 -15.45
CA HIS A 42 -8.39 0.62 -15.39
C HIS A 42 -7.28 1.68 -15.43
N GLN A 43 -7.36 2.65 -16.34
CA GLN A 43 -6.38 3.73 -16.42
C GLN A 43 -6.38 4.63 -15.17
N ALA A 44 -7.56 4.90 -14.60
CA ALA A 44 -7.66 5.63 -13.35
C ALA A 44 -7.04 4.86 -12.18
N ALA A 45 -7.32 3.55 -12.07
CA ALA A 45 -6.78 2.70 -11.01
C ALA A 45 -5.26 2.64 -11.04
N ILE A 46 -4.63 2.51 -12.22
CA ILE A 46 -3.17 2.49 -12.38
C ILE A 46 -2.49 3.67 -11.66
N ARG A 47 -3.11 4.85 -11.65
CA ARG A 47 -2.55 6.04 -10.96
C ARG A 47 -2.38 5.84 -9.46
N TYR A 48 -3.20 5.00 -8.85
CA TYR A 48 -3.16 4.70 -7.42
C TYR A 48 -2.36 3.44 -7.11
N VAL A 49 -2.59 2.38 -7.89
CA VAL A 49 -2.10 1.02 -7.57
C VAL A 49 -0.71 0.73 -8.13
N SER A 50 -0.13 1.60 -8.96
CA SER A 50 1.22 1.36 -9.47
C SER A 50 2.27 1.34 -8.34
N GLY A 51 3.29 0.49 -8.47
CA GLY A 51 4.39 0.46 -7.51
C GLY A 51 5.13 1.80 -7.36
N LYS A 52 5.13 2.65 -8.39
CA LYS A 52 5.66 4.03 -8.29
C LYS A 52 4.80 4.89 -7.37
N SER A 53 3.48 4.82 -7.54
CA SER A 53 2.53 5.57 -6.71
C SER A 53 2.59 5.12 -5.26
N GLN A 54 2.52 3.81 -5.01
CA GLN A 54 2.63 3.24 -3.66
C GLN A 54 3.98 3.60 -3.00
N ALA A 55 5.08 3.56 -3.74
CA ALA A 55 6.39 3.99 -3.24
C ALA A 55 6.41 5.48 -2.88
N LYS A 56 5.76 6.34 -3.67
CA LYS A 56 5.63 7.78 -3.38
C LYS A 56 4.85 8.00 -2.07
N VAL A 57 3.74 7.29 -1.88
CA VAL A 57 2.92 7.38 -0.66
C VAL A 57 3.71 6.99 0.58
N ILE A 58 4.36 5.83 0.59
CA ILE A 58 5.06 5.36 1.78
C ILE A 58 6.27 6.23 2.13
N LEU A 59 6.95 6.79 1.12
CA LEU A 59 8.04 7.74 1.34
C LEU A 59 7.51 9.03 1.97
N HIS A 60 6.39 9.56 1.46
CA HIS A 60 5.75 10.72 2.04
C HIS A 60 5.37 10.49 3.51
N TRP A 61 4.75 9.36 3.85
CA TRP A 61 4.42 9.01 5.24
C TRP A 61 5.63 8.86 6.16
N LEU A 62 6.78 8.44 5.62
CA LEU A 62 8.04 8.37 6.38
C LEU A 62 8.67 9.75 6.60
N GLU A 63 8.34 10.75 5.77
CA GLU A 63 8.80 12.13 5.91
C GLU A 63 7.89 12.95 6.84
N GLN A 64 6.62 12.56 6.99
CA GLN A 64 5.68 13.20 7.91
C GLN A 64 6.00 12.80 9.36
N ASP A 65 6.20 13.81 10.21
CA ASP A 65 6.47 13.56 11.63
C ASP A 65 5.28 12.88 12.31
N ALA A 66 5.56 11.78 13.01
CA ALA A 66 4.61 10.97 13.75
C ALA A 66 3.37 10.44 12.98
N PHE A 67 3.32 10.50 11.64
CA PHE A 67 2.20 9.91 10.90
C PHE A 67 2.16 8.40 11.07
N LEU A 68 3.31 7.72 10.97
CA LEU A 68 3.44 6.30 11.26
C LEU A 68 3.87 6.10 12.71
N THR A 69 3.20 5.18 13.40
CA THR A 69 3.64 4.72 14.72
C THR A 69 4.96 3.96 14.64
N GLU A 70 5.63 3.76 15.77
CA GLU A 70 6.85 2.95 15.84
C GLU A 70 6.64 1.50 15.37
N GLU A 71 5.45 0.93 15.64
CA GLU A 71 5.11 -0.42 15.18
C GLU A 71 4.95 -0.47 13.66
N GLU A 72 4.22 0.47 13.07
CA GLU A 72 4.05 0.59 11.62
C GLU A 72 5.39 0.83 10.92
N SER A 73 6.23 1.70 11.47
CA SER A 73 7.57 1.96 10.96
C SER A 73 8.44 0.69 10.91
N ARG A 74 8.33 -0.18 11.93
CA ARG A 74 9.00 -1.49 11.92
C ARG A 74 8.46 -2.43 10.84
N VAL A 75 7.15 -2.43 10.60
CA VAL A 75 6.54 -3.20 9.50
C VAL A 75 7.06 -2.70 8.15
N VAL A 76 7.10 -1.38 7.94
CA VAL A 76 7.60 -0.75 6.71
C VAL A 76 9.07 -1.09 6.47
N ILE A 77 9.93 -0.99 7.48
CA ILE A 77 11.36 -1.35 7.36
C ILE A 77 11.51 -2.84 6.98
N ARG A 78 10.72 -3.72 7.60
CA ARG A 78 10.72 -5.17 7.28
C ARG A 78 10.21 -5.46 5.87
N GLY A 79 9.19 -4.73 5.40
CA GLY A 79 8.70 -4.82 4.02
C GLY A 79 9.76 -4.38 3.03
N ARG A 80 10.37 -3.21 3.24
CA ARG A 80 11.45 -2.67 2.41
C ARG A 80 12.65 -3.61 2.34
N ASN A 81 12.98 -4.30 3.43
CA ASN A 81 14.12 -5.22 3.49
C ASN A 81 13.78 -6.66 3.08
N ALA A 82 12.53 -6.93 2.71
CA ALA A 82 12.13 -8.25 2.24
C ALA A 82 12.85 -8.58 0.94
N LYS A 83 13.59 -9.69 0.94
CA LYS A 83 14.29 -10.18 -0.25
C LYS A 83 13.32 -11.03 -1.06
N SER A 84 12.80 -10.50 -2.17
CA SER A 84 12.15 -11.33 -3.18
C SER A 84 13.24 -12.08 -3.95
N GLY A 85 13.01 -13.36 -4.27
CA GLY A 85 14.01 -14.17 -4.99
C GLY A 85 14.33 -13.63 -6.39
N SER A 86 13.42 -12.84 -6.97
CA SER A 86 13.64 -12.09 -8.21
C SER A 86 12.94 -10.74 -8.12
N ILE A 87 13.56 -9.72 -8.73
CA ILE A 87 12.98 -8.38 -8.90
C ILE A 87 12.61 -8.24 -10.37
N PRO A 88 11.42 -7.71 -10.71
CA PRO A 88 11.04 -7.50 -12.10
C PRO A 88 12.06 -6.59 -12.82
N LYS A 89 12.41 -6.92 -14.07
CA LYS A 89 13.46 -6.19 -14.81
C LYS A 89 13.10 -4.73 -15.15
N ASN A 90 11.81 -4.40 -15.14
CA ASN A 90 11.29 -3.12 -15.62
C ASN A 90 10.95 -2.12 -14.48
N ILE A 91 11.30 -2.44 -13.23
CA ILE A 91 11.06 -1.57 -12.08
C ILE A 91 12.38 -1.25 -11.38
N ASN A 92 12.52 0.00 -10.93
CA ASN A 92 13.65 0.38 -10.09
C ASN A 92 13.59 -0.40 -8.77
N VAL A 93 14.73 -0.95 -8.34
CA VAL A 93 14.83 -1.76 -7.11
C VAL A 93 14.29 -1.03 -5.89
N GLN A 94 14.57 0.27 -5.75
CA GLN A 94 14.05 1.07 -4.62
C GLN A 94 12.53 1.20 -4.70
N THR A 95 11.99 1.51 -5.88
CA THR A 95 10.53 1.57 -6.09
C THR A 95 9.86 0.26 -5.69
N TYR A 96 10.40 -0.88 -6.13
CA TYR A 96 9.85 -2.19 -5.77
C TYR A 96 9.90 -2.46 -4.26
N ARG A 97 11.01 -2.10 -3.60
CA ARG A 97 11.16 -2.28 -2.14
C ARG A 97 10.18 -1.41 -1.36
N TYR A 98 9.98 -0.17 -1.78
CA TYR A 98 9.03 0.74 -1.13
C TYR A 98 7.58 0.37 -1.41
N SER A 99 7.22 -0.05 -2.63
CA SER A 99 5.87 -0.58 -2.91
C SER A 99 5.57 -1.81 -2.07
N THR A 100 6.51 -2.76 -1.97
CA THR A 100 6.39 -3.93 -1.09
C THR A 100 6.20 -3.52 0.39
N ALA A 101 6.86 -2.44 0.82
CA ALA A 101 6.71 -1.93 2.19
C ALA A 101 5.31 -1.35 2.44
N PHE A 102 4.77 -0.62 1.47
CA PHE A 102 3.40 -0.12 1.47
C PHE A 102 2.40 -1.27 1.57
N GLU A 103 2.47 -2.22 0.63
CA GLU A 103 1.59 -3.40 0.60
C GLU A 103 1.65 -4.18 1.92
N ALA A 104 2.86 -4.36 2.49
CA ALA A 104 3.02 -5.06 3.77
C ALA A 104 2.33 -4.34 4.94
N LEU A 105 2.33 -3.01 4.96
CA LEU A 105 1.63 -2.22 5.98
C LEU A 105 0.11 -2.33 5.86
N ILE A 106 -0.43 -2.28 4.64
CA ILE A 106 -1.85 -2.49 4.37
C ILE A 106 -2.28 -3.90 4.81
N GLY A 107 -1.52 -4.92 4.40
CA GLY A 107 -1.80 -6.31 4.77
C GLY A 107 -1.71 -6.55 6.28
N TYR A 108 -0.79 -5.88 6.97
CA TYR A 108 -0.65 -5.94 8.42
C TYR A 108 -1.93 -5.49 9.14
N HIS A 109 -2.44 -4.30 8.82
CA HIS A 109 -3.66 -3.78 9.43
C HIS A 109 -4.91 -4.57 9.05
N TYR A 110 -5.00 -5.03 7.79
CA TYR A 110 -6.10 -5.89 7.35
C TYR A 110 -6.17 -7.20 8.14
N LEU A 111 -5.03 -7.88 8.33
CA LEU A 111 -5.00 -9.15 9.07
C LEU A 111 -5.18 -8.97 10.58
N LEU A 112 -4.84 -7.80 11.12
CA LEU A 112 -5.15 -7.41 12.50
C LEU A 112 -6.59 -6.96 12.72
N LYS A 113 -7.40 -6.80 11.64
CA LYS A 113 -8.74 -6.23 11.73
C LYS A 113 -8.75 -4.82 12.32
N ASN A 114 -7.70 -4.05 12.04
CA ASN A 114 -7.62 -2.65 12.42
C ASN A 114 -8.28 -1.77 11.35
N GLU A 115 -9.60 -1.91 11.23
CA GLU A 115 -10.38 -1.34 10.11
C GLU A 115 -10.28 0.19 10.06
N GLN A 116 -10.34 0.87 11.21
CA GLN A 116 -10.26 2.32 11.28
C GLN A 116 -8.92 2.85 10.74
N ARG A 117 -7.79 2.28 11.19
CA ARG A 117 -6.47 2.70 10.73
C ARG A 117 -6.20 2.29 9.30
N LEU A 118 -6.69 1.12 8.88
CA LEU A 118 -6.61 0.67 7.49
C LEU A 118 -7.31 1.67 6.57
N GLN A 119 -8.54 2.08 6.91
CA GLN A 119 -9.28 3.08 6.14
C GLN A 119 -8.53 4.41 6.09
N GLU A 120 -8.02 4.91 7.22
CA GLU A 120 -7.24 6.14 7.27
C GLU A 120 -6.03 6.12 6.32
N LEU A 121 -5.24 5.04 6.35
CA LEU A 121 -4.08 4.87 5.46
C LEU A 121 -4.50 4.84 3.98
N MET A 122 -5.56 4.12 3.64
CA MET A 122 -6.02 4.00 2.25
C MET A 122 -6.61 5.31 1.72
N THR A 123 -7.35 6.06 2.54
CA THR A 123 -7.87 7.39 2.18
C THR A 123 -6.72 8.38 1.98
N GLN A 124 -5.80 8.48 2.95
CA GLN A 124 -4.62 9.36 2.84
C GLN A 124 -3.76 9.03 1.61
N ALA A 125 -3.63 7.76 1.25
CA ALA A 125 -2.90 7.35 0.05
C ALA A 125 -3.54 7.90 -1.23
N MET A 126 -4.87 7.85 -1.35
CA MET A 126 -5.58 8.39 -2.51
C MET A 126 -5.53 9.92 -2.56
N ASP A 127 -5.75 10.59 -1.43
CA ASP A 127 -5.76 12.06 -1.34
C ASP A 127 -4.41 12.64 -1.76
N PHE A 128 -3.31 12.11 -1.22
CA PHE A 128 -1.95 12.55 -1.57
C PHE A 128 -1.62 12.37 -3.06
N LEU A 129 -2.12 11.30 -3.70
CA LEU A 129 -1.89 11.05 -5.11
C LEU A 129 -2.77 11.94 -6.02
N GLU A 130 -3.92 12.40 -5.51
CA GLU A 130 -4.79 13.35 -6.20
C GLU A 130 -4.23 14.77 -6.17
N GLU A 131 -3.75 15.23 -5.01
CA GLU A 131 -3.10 16.54 -4.86
C GLU A 131 -1.85 16.67 -5.75
N GLY A 132 -1.07 15.60 -5.87
CA GLY A 132 0.11 15.58 -6.74
C GLY A 132 -0.17 15.42 -8.24
N SER A 133 -1.44 15.34 -8.64
CA SER A 133 -1.89 15.26 -10.05
C SER A 133 -2.50 16.57 -10.56
N ALA A 134 -2.62 17.58 -9.70
CA ALA A 134 -3.02 18.96 -10.03
C ALA A 134 -1.79 19.82 -10.37
#